data_AF-A0A7S3MG75-F1
#
_entry.id   AF-A0A7S3MG75-F1
#
_cell.length_a   1.000
_cell.length_b   1.000
_cell.length_c   1.000
_cell.angle_alpha   90.00
_cell.angle_beta   90.00
_cell.angle_gamma   90.00
#
_symmetry.space_group_name_H-M   'P 1'
#
loop_
_entity.id
_entity.type
_entity.pdbx_description
1 polymer ?
#
loop_
_entity_poly.entity_id
_entity_poly.type
_entity_poly.pdbx_seq_one_letter_code
_entity_poly.pdbx_strand_id
1 'polypeptide(L)'
;AEGADVSALVHPPIGFEEEELQKFLQDNNIDVTKFGKEGTKTLAEFSEELVKGEAALSRKANGSIIRVVDVVILKVHRKNGDWVVEVGEVKDSGAKKDLNRLPAVKRREDENPFWAAHRVMSKVLRISENLVTMDHDNMQLVEEEKDSQAYAGLPTLYRRRIISAMLNEP
;
A
#
# COMPACT_ATOMS: atom_id res chain seq x y z
N ALA A 1 -44.55 -7.96 2.30
CA ALA A 1 -43.20 -7.53 2.69
C ALA A 1 -42.25 -8.15 1.67
N GLU A 2 -41.85 -7.38 0.67
CA GLU A 2 -40.89 -7.83 -0.35
C GLU A 2 -39.49 -7.74 0.25
N GLY A 3 -38.83 -8.90 0.37
CA GLY A 3 -37.42 -8.97 0.74
C GLY A 3 -36.59 -8.60 -0.48
N ALA A 4 -35.80 -7.54 -0.37
CA ALA A 4 -34.79 -7.24 -1.37
C ALA A 4 -33.72 -8.34 -1.33
N ASP A 5 -33.58 -9.08 -2.42
CA ASP A 5 -32.44 -9.98 -2.66
C ASP A 5 -31.17 -9.13 -2.73
N VAL A 6 -30.44 -9.05 -1.62
CA VAL A 6 -29.11 -8.45 -1.57
C VAL A 6 -28.14 -9.50 -2.11
N SER A 7 -27.71 -9.33 -3.37
CA SER A 7 -26.67 -10.18 -3.97
C SER A 7 -25.36 -10.05 -3.18
N ALA A 8 -24.98 -11.13 -2.48
CA ALA A 8 -23.77 -11.20 -1.65
C ALA A 8 -22.46 -11.28 -2.47
N LEU A 9 -22.52 -11.11 -3.79
CA LEU A 9 -21.39 -11.29 -4.72
C LEU A 9 -20.91 -10.00 -5.41
N VAL A 10 -21.46 -8.84 -5.04
CA VAL A 10 -20.90 -7.57 -5.52
C VAL A 10 -19.84 -7.14 -4.51
N HIS A 11 -18.57 -7.45 -4.79
CA HIS A 11 -17.48 -6.73 -4.13
C HIS A 11 -17.71 -5.24 -4.39
N PRO A 12 -17.86 -4.39 -3.35
CA PRO A 12 -17.93 -2.96 -3.57
C PRO A 12 -16.69 -2.56 -4.37
N PRO A 13 -16.82 -1.72 -5.43
CA PRO A 13 -15.66 -1.30 -6.20
C PRO A 13 -14.63 -0.72 -5.23
N ILE A 14 -13.49 -1.40 -5.12
CA ILE A 14 -12.38 -0.97 -4.27
C ILE A 14 -11.72 0.15 -5.06
N GLY A 15 -12.10 1.41 -4.81
CA GLY A 15 -11.50 2.56 -5.49
C GLY A 15 -12.37 3.21 -6.58
N PHE A 16 -11.73 3.95 -7.47
CA PHE A 16 -12.37 4.79 -8.49
C PHE A 16 -11.73 4.50 -9.86
N GLU A 17 -12.55 4.24 -10.88
CA GLU A 17 -12.08 4.23 -12.27
C GLU A 17 -11.66 5.65 -12.69
N GLU A 18 -10.88 5.78 -13.78
CA GLU A 18 -10.21 7.05 -14.10
C GLU A 18 -11.17 8.24 -14.27
N GLU A 19 -12.29 8.05 -14.99
CA GLU A 19 -13.29 9.11 -15.20
C GLU A 19 -13.99 9.49 -13.89
N GLU A 20 -14.35 8.51 -13.06
CA GLU A 20 -14.98 8.71 -11.77
C GLU A 20 -14.02 9.39 -10.79
N LEU A 21 -12.75 8.99 -10.80
CA LEU A 21 -11.68 9.59 -10.02
C LEU A 21 -11.49 11.06 -10.39
N GLN A 22 -11.46 11.38 -11.69
CA GLN A 22 -11.33 12.76 -12.15
C GLN A 22 -12.46 13.62 -11.58
N LYS A 23 -13.70 13.17 -11.72
CA LYS A 23 -14.86 13.88 -11.20
C LYS A 23 -14.80 14.02 -9.68
N PHE A 24 -14.49 12.94 -8.97
CA PHE A 24 -14.37 12.95 -7.51
C PHE A 24 -13.31 13.96 -7.04
N LEU A 25 -12.14 14.01 -7.69
CA LEU A 25 -11.08 14.96 -7.35
C LEU A 25 -11.50 16.41 -7.61
N GLN A 26 -12.16 16.68 -8.75
CA GLN A 26 -12.69 18.01 -9.08
C GLN A 26 -13.75 18.48 -8.08
N ASP A 27 -14.69 17.61 -7.72
CA ASP A 27 -15.74 17.88 -6.71
C ASP A 27 -15.15 18.16 -5.32
N ASN A 28 -13.92 17.72 -5.06
CA ASN A 28 -13.18 17.97 -3.83
C ASN A 28 -12.08 19.04 -3.99
N ASN A 29 -12.18 19.89 -5.01
CA ASN A 29 -11.29 21.02 -5.28
C ASN A 29 -9.81 20.65 -5.48
N ILE A 30 -9.53 19.45 -6.02
CA ILE A 30 -8.19 19.05 -6.44
C ILE A 30 -8.01 19.39 -7.92
N ASP A 31 -6.91 20.10 -8.23
CA ASP A 31 -6.55 20.44 -9.60
C ASP A 31 -6.00 19.22 -10.34
N VAL A 32 -6.90 18.52 -11.05
CA VAL A 32 -6.57 17.34 -11.85
C VAL A 32 -5.61 17.64 -13.01
N THR A 33 -5.47 18.89 -13.44
CA THR A 33 -4.61 19.26 -14.57
C THR A 33 -3.11 19.15 -14.24
N LYS A 34 -2.78 18.97 -12.96
CA LYS A 34 -1.42 18.73 -12.46
C LYS A 34 -0.97 17.28 -12.64
N PHE A 35 -1.89 16.32 -12.71
CA PHE A 35 -1.55 14.90 -12.86
C PHE A 35 -0.90 14.63 -14.23
N GLY A 36 0.12 13.77 -14.25
CA GLY A 36 0.92 13.47 -15.44
C GLY A 36 1.94 14.54 -15.82
N LYS A 37 2.15 15.56 -14.98
CA LYS A 37 3.14 16.64 -15.18
C LYS A 37 4.16 16.67 -14.06
N GLU A 38 5.37 17.18 -14.32
CA GLU A 38 6.39 17.51 -13.30
C GLU A 38 6.69 16.38 -12.29
N GLY A 39 6.68 15.13 -12.74
CA GLY A 39 6.97 13.97 -11.88
C GLY A 39 5.80 13.51 -11.01
N THR A 40 4.60 14.08 -11.21
CA THR A 40 3.35 13.51 -10.70
C THR A 40 2.91 12.30 -11.51
N LYS A 41 2.18 11.40 -10.85
CA LYS A 41 1.49 10.28 -11.49
C LYS A 41 0.36 10.78 -12.38
N THR A 42 0.01 10.00 -13.40
CA THR A 42 -1.20 10.23 -14.20
C THR A 42 -2.45 9.85 -13.40
N LEU A 43 -3.63 10.29 -13.87
CA LEU A 43 -4.90 9.85 -13.29
C LEU A 43 -5.10 8.34 -13.50
N ALA A 44 -4.76 7.81 -14.67
CA ALA A 44 -4.74 6.37 -14.93
C ALA A 44 -3.91 5.58 -13.90
N GLU A 45 -2.68 6.01 -13.61
CA GLU A 45 -1.82 5.35 -12.61
C GLU A 45 -2.39 5.47 -11.19
N PHE A 46 -3.06 6.58 -10.87
CA PHE A 46 -3.69 6.75 -9.56
C PHE A 46 -4.95 5.88 -9.43
N SER A 47 -5.81 5.89 -10.45
CA SER A 47 -6.96 4.99 -10.57
C SER A 47 -6.53 3.54 -10.39
N GLU A 48 -5.49 3.10 -11.12
CA GLU A 48 -4.97 1.73 -11.02
C GLU A 48 -4.53 1.38 -9.59
N GLU A 49 -3.92 2.31 -8.86
CA GLU A 49 -3.58 2.08 -7.44
C GLU A 49 -4.82 1.94 -6.55
N LEU A 50 -5.85 2.76 -6.77
CA LEU A 50 -7.09 2.70 -6.00
C LEU A 50 -7.85 1.39 -6.31
N VAL A 51 -8.00 1.05 -7.59
CA VAL A 51 -8.64 -0.17 -8.09
C VAL A 51 -7.95 -1.44 -7.57
N LYS A 52 -6.62 -1.43 -7.48
CA LYS A 52 -5.85 -2.55 -6.89
C LYS A 52 -5.92 -2.60 -5.37
N GLY A 53 -6.57 -1.63 -4.72
CA GLY A 53 -6.62 -1.47 -3.27
C GLY A 53 -5.28 -1.06 -2.65
N GLU A 54 -4.30 -0.63 -3.44
CA GLU A 54 -2.97 -0.24 -2.95
C GLU A 54 -2.98 1.10 -2.18
N ALA A 55 -4.03 1.89 -2.39
CA ALA A 55 -4.33 3.09 -1.67
C ALA A 55 -5.84 3.30 -1.65
N ALA A 56 -6.29 4.22 -0.80
CA ALA A 56 -7.69 4.61 -0.71
C ALA A 56 -7.84 6.11 -0.59
N LEU A 57 -9.02 6.63 -0.92
CA LEU A 57 -9.40 8.00 -0.65
C LEU A 57 -10.39 8.02 0.51
N SER A 58 -10.09 8.79 1.55
CA SER A 58 -10.95 8.95 2.72
C SER A 58 -11.29 10.42 2.93
N ARG A 59 -12.46 10.69 3.49
CA ARG A 59 -12.87 12.04 3.90
C ARG A 59 -12.46 12.26 5.36
N LYS A 60 -11.76 13.36 5.60
CA LYS A 60 -11.47 13.85 6.95
C LYS A 60 -12.72 14.47 7.58
N ALA A 61 -12.69 14.64 8.90
CA ALA A 61 -13.78 15.26 9.65
C ALA A 61 -14.10 16.71 9.20
N ASN A 62 -13.12 17.42 8.65
CA ASN A 62 -13.29 18.77 8.10
C ASN A 62 -13.81 18.78 6.65
N GLY A 63 -14.16 17.62 6.08
CA GLY A 63 -14.67 17.47 4.71
C GLY A 63 -13.60 17.35 3.63
N SER A 64 -12.32 17.65 3.92
CA SER A 64 -11.24 17.49 2.94
C SER A 64 -10.94 16.01 2.69
N ILE A 65 -10.40 15.69 1.51
CA ILE A 65 -9.99 14.31 1.21
C ILE A 65 -8.52 14.06 1.58
N ILE A 66 -8.20 12.82 1.91
CA ILE A 66 -6.84 12.34 2.16
C ILE A 66 -6.65 10.99 1.48
N ARG A 67 -5.47 10.79 0.88
CA ARG A 67 -5.05 9.48 0.37
C ARG A 67 -4.49 8.66 1.52
N VAL A 68 -4.97 7.45 1.72
CA VAL A 68 -4.49 6.54 2.78
C VAL A 68 -3.71 5.41 2.13
N VAL A 69 -2.53 5.10 2.66
CA VAL A 69 -1.70 3.97 2.22
C VAL A 69 -1.31 3.16 3.43
N ASP A 70 -1.70 1.89 3.43
CA ASP A 70 -1.14 0.92 4.37
C ASP A 70 0.10 0.26 3.77
N VAL A 71 1.21 0.28 4.52
CA VAL A 71 2.44 -0.40 4.15
C VAL A 71 2.74 -1.43 5.23
N VAL A 72 2.84 -2.70 4.83
CA VAL A 72 3.34 -3.75 5.71
C VAL A 72 4.84 -3.87 5.51
N ILE A 73 5.57 -3.73 6.61
CA ILE A 73 7.02 -3.81 6.67
C ILE A 73 7.37 -5.05 7.49
N LEU A 74 8.15 -5.95 6.92
CA LEU A 74 8.62 -7.15 7.61
C LEU A 74 10.03 -6.92 8.14
N LYS A 75 10.18 -6.89 9.46
CA LYS A 75 11.47 -6.76 10.13
C LYS A 75 12.00 -8.13 10.48
N VAL A 76 12.74 -8.74 9.55
CA VAL A 76 13.30 -10.08 9.71
C VAL A 76 14.65 -10.02 10.41
N HIS A 77 14.75 -10.72 11.54
CA HIS A 77 15.94 -10.86 12.37
C HIS A 77 16.59 -12.22 12.17
N ARG A 78 17.92 -12.25 12.15
CA ARG A 78 18.72 -13.48 12.25
C ARG A 78 19.13 -13.73 13.70
N LYS A 79 19.49 -14.98 14.03
CA LYS A 79 19.96 -15.36 15.38
C LYS A 79 21.22 -14.61 15.81
N ASN A 80 22.06 -14.22 14.85
CA ASN A 80 23.27 -13.44 15.09
C ASN A 80 23.02 -11.94 15.36
N GLY A 81 21.77 -11.48 15.30
CA GLY A 81 21.37 -10.08 15.52
C GLY A 81 21.21 -9.25 14.24
N ASP A 82 21.63 -9.75 13.08
CA ASP A 82 21.54 -9.04 11.81
C ASP A 82 20.09 -8.92 11.31
N TRP A 83 19.85 -7.90 10.48
CA TRP A 83 18.55 -7.68 9.84
C TRP A 83 18.64 -7.97 8.35
N VAL A 84 17.57 -8.52 7.80
CA VAL A 84 17.41 -8.66 6.34
C VAL A 84 16.88 -7.34 5.77
N VAL A 85 17.54 -6.85 4.73
CA VAL A 85 17.17 -5.62 4.01
C VAL A 85 16.98 -5.87 2.52
N GLU A 86 16.08 -5.10 1.92
CA GLU A 86 15.91 -5.00 0.48
C GLU A 86 16.94 -3.99 -0.06
N VAL A 87 17.98 -4.48 -0.74
CA VAL A 87 19.06 -3.63 -1.27
C VAL A 87 18.65 -2.91 -2.56
N GLY A 88 17.82 -3.54 -3.39
CA GLY A 88 17.31 -2.97 -4.63
C GLY A 88 16.36 -3.89 -5.35
N GLU A 89 15.71 -3.36 -6.39
CA GLU A 89 14.78 -4.10 -7.25
C GLU A 89 15.13 -3.91 -8.73
N VAL A 90 14.74 -4.88 -9.56
CA VAL A 90 14.80 -4.78 -11.01
C VAL A 90 13.37 -4.84 -11.53
N LYS A 91 12.94 -3.77 -12.20
CA LYS A 91 11.61 -3.72 -12.83
C LYS A 91 11.58 -4.61 -14.07
N ASP A 92 10.38 -4.93 -14.56
CA ASP A 92 10.18 -5.71 -15.80
C ASP A 92 10.84 -5.04 -17.02
N SER A 93 11.01 -3.72 -16.99
CA SER A 93 11.76 -2.96 -18.01
C SER A 93 13.29 -3.14 -17.95
N GLY A 94 13.80 -3.91 -16.98
CA GLY A 94 15.23 -4.04 -16.69
C GLY A 94 15.83 -2.90 -15.86
N ALA A 95 15.05 -1.85 -15.58
CA ALA A 95 15.50 -0.72 -14.78
C ALA A 95 15.79 -1.15 -13.34
N LYS A 96 17.01 -0.88 -12.87
CA LYS A 96 17.43 -1.12 -11.49
C LYS A 96 17.13 0.08 -10.61
N LYS A 97 16.73 -0.20 -9.38
CA LYS A 97 16.52 0.83 -8.36
C LYS A 97 17.11 0.37 -7.04
N ASP A 98 18.02 1.16 -6.50
CA ASP A 98 18.55 0.96 -5.16
C ASP A 98 17.51 1.39 -4.12
N LEU A 99 17.36 0.60 -3.06
CA LEU A 99 16.30 0.78 -2.06
C LEU A 99 16.85 0.89 -0.64
N ASN A 100 17.79 0.01 -0.25
CA ASN A 100 18.45 -0.02 1.05
C ASN A 100 17.51 0.20 2.24
N ARG A 101 16.42 -0.59 2.29
CA ARG A 101 15.34 -0.44 3.29
C ARG A 101 14.87 -1.79 3.82
N LEU A 102 14.03 -1.77 4.85
CA LEU A 102 13.34 -2.99 5.28
C LEU A 102 12.37 -3.48 4.18
N PRO A 103 12.27 -4.80 3.95
CA PRO A 103 11.35 -5.38 2.98
C PRO A 103 9.89 -4.99 3.29
N ALA A 104 9.18 -4.50 2.28
CA ALA A 104 7.83 -3.99 2.48
C ALA A 104 6.97 -4.10 1.23
N VAL A 105 5.65 -4.16 1.42
CA VAL A 105 4.64 -4.05 0.35
C VAL A 105 3.49 -3.16 0.80
N LYS A 106 2.81 -2.52 -0.15
CA LYS A 106 1.51 -1.92 0.13
C LYS A 106 0.51 -3.05 0.43
N ARG A 107 -0.22 -2.91 1.53
CA ARG A 107 -1.32 -3.79 1.92
C ARG A 107 -2.56 -3.38 1.14
N ARG A 108 -3.30 -4.35 0.62
CA ARG A 108 -4.61 -4.06 0.01
C ARG A 108 -5.68 -3.82 1.08
N GLU A 109 -6.71 -3.05 0.77
CA GLU A 109 -7.79 -2.78 1.73
C GLU A 109 -8.51 -4.05 2.21
N ASP A 110 -8.69 -5.00 1.30
CA ASP A 110 -9.30 -6.32 1.51
C ASP A 110 -8.33 -7.37 2.09
N GLU A 111 -7.09 -6.98 2.42
CA GLU A 111 -6.02 -7.89 2.79
C GLU A 111 -5.64 -7.76 4.28
N ASN A 112 -5.56 -8.91 4.96
CA ASN A 112 -5.00 -8.97 6.31
C ASN A 112 -3.50 -8.60 6.30
N PRO A 113 -2.97 -7.84 7.28
CA PRO A 113 -1.56 -7.48 7.34
C PRO A 113 -0.58 -8.66 7.25
N PHE A 114 -0.90 -9.83 7.82
CA PHE A 114 -0.04 -11.01 7.76
C PHE A 114 -0.04 -11.65 6.36
N TRP A 115 -1.15 -11.62 5.62
CA TRP A 115 -1.16 -12.05 4.21
C TRP A 115 -0.29 -11.12 3.33
N ALA A 116 -0.31 -9.82 3.61
CA ALA A 116 0.62 -8.89 2.98
C ALA A 116 2.09 -9.20 3.38
N ALA A 117 2.35 -9.62 4.62
CA ALA A 117 3.69 -10.05 5.04
C ALA A 117 4.16 -11.31 4.29
N HIS A 118 3.29 -12.29 4.05
CA HIS A 118 3.56 -13.44 3.17
C HIS A 118 3.92 -13.01 1.74
N ARG A 119 3.30 -11.95 1.22
CA ARG A 119 3.73 -11.33 -0.06
C ARG A 119 5.09 -10.67 0.01
N VAL A 120 5.49 -10.08 1.13
CA VAL A 120 6.86 -9.58 1.30
C VAL A 120 7.84 -10.74 1.14
N MET A 121 7.58 -11.87 1.79
CA MET A 121 8.44 -13.05 1.71
C MET A 121 8.52 -13.61 0.28
N SER A 122 7.38 -13.79 -0.38
CA SER A 122 7.34 -14.42 -1.72
C SER A 122 7.77 -13.49 -2.86
N LYS A 123 7.36 -12.21 -2.85
CA LYS A 123 7.58 -11.28 -3.97
C LYS A 123 8.86 -10.45 -3.84
N VAL A 124 9.17 -10.01 -2.62
CA VAL A 124 10.31 -9.11 -2.35
C VAL A 124 11.55 -9.92 -2.00
N LEU A 125 11.48 -10.72 -0.93
CA LEU A 125 12.62 -11.50 -0.45
C LEU A 125 12.88 -12.77 -1.27
N ARG A 126 11.83 -13.32 -1.90
CA ARG A 126 11.86 -14.59 -2.64
C ARG A 126 12.39 -15.75 -1.78
N ILE A 127 12.00 -15.79 -0.52
CA ILE A 127 12.33 -16.87 0.42
C ILE A 127 11.09 -17.69 0.76
N SER A 128 11.29 -18.94 1.18
CA SER A 128 10.19 -19.79 1.66
C SER A 128 9.65 -19.26 2.98
N GLU A 129 8.33 -19.25 3.11
CA GLU A 129 7.62 -18.81 4.32
C GLU A 129 7.96 -19.69 5.54
N ASN A 130 8.29 -20.97 5.32
CA ASN A 130 8.70 -21.90 6.37
C ASN A 130 10.03 -21.50 7.05
N LEU A 131 10.82 -20.65 6.39
CA LEU A 131 12.07 -20.13 6.95
C LEU A 131 11.83 -18.93 7.88
N VAL A 132 10.59 -18.47 8.08
CA VAL A 132 10.32 -17.26 8.83
C VAL A 132 9.21 -17.49 9.83
N THR A 133 9.47 -17.17 11.09
CA THR A 133 8.45 -17.14 12.16
C THR A 133 8.06 -15.70 12.43
N MET A 134 6.80 -15.33 12.17
CA MET A 134 6.28 -13.98 12.42
C MET A 134 5.75 -13.85 13.85
N ASP A 135 5.98 -12.70 14.47
CA ASP A 135 5.33 -12.32 15.72
C ASP A 135 3.93 -11.78 15.42
N HIS A 136 2.91 -12.55 15.79
CA HIS A 136 1.51 -12.21 15.56
C HIS A 136 0.91 -11.29 16.62
N ASP A 137 1.56 -11.18 17.78
CA ASP A 137 1.02 -10.49 18.95
C ASP A 137 1.52 -9.04 19.04
N ASN A 138 2.71 -8.75 18.48
CA ASN A 138 3.37 -7.45 18.63
C ASN A 138 3.54 -6.68 17.31
N MET A 139 2.48 -6.56 16.52
CA MET A 139 2.49 -5.67 15.33
C MET A 139 2.48 -4.20 15.76
N GLN A 140 3.45 -3.42 15.28
CA GLN A 140 3.51 -1.97 15.53
C GLN A 140 2.82 -1.19 14.42
N LEU A 141 2.04 -0.17 14.78
CA LEU A 141 1.44 0.78 13.85
C LEU A 141 2.09 2.16 14.04
N VAL A 142 2.66 2.70 12.97
CA VAL A 142 3.21 4.05 12.91
C VAL A 142 2.49 4.81 11.81
N GLU A 143 1.94 5.96 12.14
CA GLU A 143 1.19 6.81 11.20
C GLU A 143 1.95 8.10 10.94
N GLU A 144 2.03 8.50 9.67
CA GLU A 144 2.70 9.72 9.23
C GLU A 144 1.85 10.38 8.14
N GLU A 145 1.41 11.62 8.36
CA GLU A 145 0.74 12.41 7.34
C GLU A 145 1.76 13.31 6.64
N LYS A 146 1.77 13.29 5.30
CA LYS A 146 2.63 14.14 4.48
C LYS A 146 1.99 14.44 3.12
N ASP A 147 2.24 15.62 2.59
CA ASP A 147 1.87 15.96 1.22
C ASP A 147 2.69 15.14 0.22
N SER A 148 2.01 14.52 -0.73
CA SER A 148 2.68 13.71 -1.74
C SER A 148 2.82 14.46 -3.05
N GLN A 149 4.06 14.83 -3.38
CA GLN A 149 4.39 15.48 -4.66
C GLN A 149 3.93 14.64 -5.84
N ALA A 150 4.06 13.31 -5.77
CA ALA A 150 3.61 12.40 -6.82
C ALA A 150 2.10 12.45 -7.09
N TYR A 151 1.28 12.99 -6.17
CA TYR A 151 -0.17 13.10 -6.29
C TYR A 151 -0.64 14.55 -6.25
N ALA A 152 0.07 15.44 -6.96
CA ALA A 152 -0.29 16.85 -7.09
C ALA A 152 -0.46 17.60 -5.74
N GLY A 153 0.27 17.18 -4.70
CA GLY A 153 0.20 17.75 -3.36
C GLY A 153 -0.96 17.25 -2.50
N LEU A 154 -1.67 16.21 -2.93
CA LEU A 154 -2.72 15.57 -2.13
C LEU A 154 -2.14 15.06 -0.79
N PRO A 155 -2.70 15.48 0.36
CA PRO A 155 -2.29 14.95 1.66
C PRO A 155 -2.40 13.43 1.66
N THR A 156 -1.38 12.78 2.21
CA THR A 156 -1.31 11.32 2.27
C THR A 156 -1.01 10.84 3.69
N LEU A 157 -1.86 9.98 4.23
CA LEU A 157 -1.63 9.25 5.48
C LEU A 157 -0.95 7.92 5.17
N TYR A 158 0.31 7.79 5.57
CA TYR A 158 1.05 6.53 5.54
C TYR A 158 0.88 5.80 6.87
N ARG A 159 0.25 4.63 6.83
CA ARG A 159 0.10 3.72 7.96
C ARG A 159 1.09 2.57 7.80
N ARG A 160 2.21 2.64 8.51
CA ARG A 160 3.25 1.59 8.51
C ARG A 160 2.92 0.57 9.58
N ARG A 161 2.66 -0.67 9.14
CA ARG A 161 2.44 -1.84 9.98
C ARG A 161 3.72 -2.66 10.00
N ILE A 162 4.45 -2.60 11.10
CA ILE A 162 5.75 -3.24 11.24
C ILE A 162 5.54 -4.55 11.98
N ILE A 163 5.87 -5.66 11.31
CA ILE A 163 5.77 -7.01 11.85
C ILE A 163 7.20 -7.52 12.07
N SER A 164 7.52 -7.88 13.30
CA SER A 164 8.79 -8.52 13.62
C SER A 164 8.74 -10.00 13.23
N ALA A 165 9.84 -10.52 12.71
CA ALA A 165 9.94 -11.93 12.35
C ALA A 165 11.36 -12.45 12.57
N MET A 166 11.49 -13.76 12.79
CA MET A 166 12.77 -14.45 12.95
C MET A 166 13.03 -15.38 11.77
N LEU A 167 14.22 -15.31 11.19
CA LEU A 167 14.68 -16.24 10.18
C LEU A 167 15.12 -17.56 10.86
N ASN A 168 14.41 -18.64 10.54
CA ASN A 168 14.72 -20.00 10.93
C ASN A 168 15.86 -20.52 10.03
N GLU A 169 17.09 -20.14 10.35
CA GLU A 169 18.27 -20.72 9.71
C GLU A 169 18.39 -22.21 10.10
N PRO A 170 18.69 -23.09 9.13
CA PRO A 170 18.90 -24.52 9.37
C PRO A 170 20.08 -24.81 10.30
#